data_AF-A0A7I4YLZ2-F1
#
_entry.id   AF-A0A7I4YLZ2-F1
#
_cell.length_a   1.000
_cell.length_b   1.000
_cell.length_c   1.000
_cell.angle_alpha   90.00
_cell.angle_beta   90.00
_cell.angle_gamma   90.00
#
_symmetry.space_group_name_H-M   'P 1'
#
loop_
_entity.id
_entity.type
_entity.pdbx_description
1 polymer ?
#
loop_
_entity_poly.entity_id
_entity_poly.type
_entity_poly.pdbx_seq_one_letter_code
_entity_poly.pdbx_strand_id
1 'polypeptide(L)'
;MILFDKVALPEYFSNLWQWDVEWEEDNPDYRCLLGRVHVVNAAKVLLWFEILAVPLYILFLFPWWIIFIGPHLVIIILTLYALKKEKHRWMWPINLYAAFQFALWAIITVLKLIVAIFNTDAFLSFYGQGHHEDFLTRAMIVGIVKAIVLLIGGIFFWRLTVFHTTRKYFEAKAEGAAFPTEAETGVEKLMRPT
;
A
#
# COMPACT_ATOMS: atom_id res chain seq x y z
N MET A 1 27.85 -7.07 1.36
CA MET A 1 27.46 -5.91 0.51
C MET A 1 26.20 -6.26 -0.25
N ILE A 2 25.00 -6.00 0.30
CA ILE A 2 23.80 -6.78 -0.10
C ILE A 2 22.54 -5.93 -0.43
N LEU A 3 22.53 -4.59 -0.32
CA LEU A 3 21.27 -3.85 -0.53
C LEU A 3 21.20 -2.86 -1.70
N PHE A 4 22.33 -2.51 -2.29
CA PHE A 4 22.34 -1.72 -3.52
C PHE A 4 23.34 -2.36 -4.47
N ASP A 5 22.82 -2.98 -5.54
CA ASP A 5 23.63 -3.28 -6.73
C ASP A 5 24.29 -1.99 -7.25
N LYS A 6 25.12 -2.09 -8.29
CA LYS A 6 25.77 -0.96 -9.00
C LYS A 6 24.79 0.05 -9.67
N VAL A 7 23.54 0.12 -9.20
CA VAL A 7 22.46 0.99 -9.65
C VAL A 7 22.45 2.24 -8.76
N ALA A 8 22.50 3.43 -9.36
CA ALA A 8 22.51 4.67 -8.61
C ALA A 8 21.17 4.89 -7.86
N LEU A 9 21.21 5.44 -6.64
CA LEU A 9 20.01 5.75 -5.85
C LEU A 9 18.91 6.51 -6.63
N PRO A 10 19.22 7.51 -7.49
CA PRO A 10 18.20 8.20 -8.28
C PRO A 10 17.41 7.29 -9.21
N GLU A 11 17.98 6.19 -9.68
CA GLU A 11 17.31 5.25 -10.58
C GLU A 11 16.19 4.45 -9.89
N TYR A 12 16.23 4.32 -8.56
CA TYR A 12 15.14 3.72 -7.79
C TYR A 12 13.95 4.66 -7.68
N PHE A 13 14.19 5.98 -7.62
CA PHE A 13 13.12 6.99 -7.60
C PHE A 13 12.54 7.23 -8.99
N SER A 14 13.37 7.26 -10.04
CA SER A 14 12.87 7.40 -11.43
C SER A 14 11.97 6.24 -11.84
N ASN A 15 12.19 5.05 -11.28
CA ASN A 15 11.32 3.88 -11.47
C ASN A 15 9.89 4.08 -10.96
N LEU A 16 9.68 4.95 -9.97
CA LEU A 16 8.33 5.30 -9.52
C LEU A 16 7.55 6.10 -10.57
N TRP A 17 8.26 6.68 -11.55
CA TRP A 17 7.66 7.43 -12.65
C TRP A 17 7.51 6.61 -13.94
N GLN A 18 8.07 5.40 -13.98
CA GLN A 18 7.86 4.45 -15.07
C GLN A 18 6.55 3.72 -14.82
N TRP A 19 5.59 3.81 -15.75
CA TRP A 19 4.24 3.24 -15.58
C TRP A 19 4.01 1.97 -16.38
N ASP A 20 4.95 1.62 -17.26
CA ASP A 20 4.87 0.46 -18.14
C ASP A 20 4.90 -0.84 -17.30
N VAL A 21 4.02 -1.78 -17.67
CA VAL A 21 3.91 -3.10 -17.06
C VAL A 21 4.15 -4.13 -18.15
N GLU A 22 5.26 -4.84 -18.08
CA GLU A 22 5.70 -5.72 -19.18
C GLU A 22 5.06 -7.12 -19.19
N TRP A 23 4.53 -7.58 -18.04
CA TRP A 23 4.04 -8.96 -17.89
C TRP A 23 2.58 -8.95 -17.38
N GLU A 24 1.71 -9.68 -18.05
CA GLU A 24 0.29 -9.87 -17.67
C GLU A 24 -0.48 -8.57 -17.31
N GLU A 25 -0.26 -7.48 -18.07
CA GLU A 25 -0.85 -6.16 -17.81
C GLU A 25 -2.39 -6.15 -17.77
N ASP A 26 -3.02 -6.96 -18.62
CA ASP A 26 -4.48 -7.08 -18.74
C ASP A 26 -5.09 -8.18 -17.86
N ASN A 27 -4.28 -8.90 -17.08
CA ASN A 27 -4.81 -9.94 -16.19
C ASN A 27 -5.67 -9.29 -15.08
N PRO A 28 -6.97 -9.66 -14.97
CA PRO A 28 -7.86 -9.08 -13.97
C PRO A 28 -7.40 -9.33 -12.52
N ASP A 29 -6.66 -10.41 -12.26
CA ASP A 29 -6.17 -10.76 -10.91
C ASP A 29 -5.11 -9.79 -10.39
N TYR A 30 -4.44 -9.07 -11.31
CA TYR A 30 -3.42 -8.06 -11.00
C TYR A 30 -3.91 -6.63 -11.22
N ARG A 31 -5.23 -6.43 -11.25
CA ARG A 31 -5.86 -5.12 -11.37
C ARG A 31 -6.68 -4.76 -10.13
N CYS A 32 -6.71 -3.48 -9.82
CA CYS A 32 -7.44 -2.89 -8.71
C CYS A 32 -8.29 -1.70 -9.20
N LEU A 33 -9.02 -1.05 -8.28
CA LEU A 33 -9.92 0.07 -8.59
C LEU A 33 -10.91 -0.26 -9.72
N LEU A 34 -11.66 -1.35 -9.54
CA LEU A 34 -12.62 -1.87 -10.52
C LEU A 34 -11.96 -2.28 -11.85
N GLY A 35 -10.78 -2.90 -11.78
CA GLY A 35 -10.08 -3.42 -12.95
C GLY A 35 -9.36 -2.37 -13.80
N ARG A 36 -9.22 -1.13 -13.29
CA ARG A 36 -8.67 0.00 -14.07
C ARG A 36 -7.17 0.24 -13.88
N VAL A 37 -6.62 -0.16 -12.73
CA VAL A 37 -5.23 0.16 -12.38
C VAL A 37 -4.48 -1.11 -12.03
N HIS A 38 -3.35 -1.37 -12.70
CA HIS A 38 -2.48 -2.49 -12.37
C HIS A 38 -1.88 -2.34 -10.96
N VAL A 39 -1.78 -3.44 -10.21
CA VAL A 39 -1.36 -3.41 -8.79
C VAL A 39 0.03 -2.84 -8.59
N VAL A 40 0.95 -3.04 -9.53
CA VAL A 40 2.31 -2.45 -9.48
C VAL A 40 2.23 -0.92 -9.52
N ASN A 41 1.38 -0.37 -10.37
CA ASN A 41 1.19 1.08 -10.50
C ASN A 41 0.49 1.66 -9.27
N ALA A 42 -0.51 0.96 -8.73
CA ALA A 42 -1.11 1.32 -7.46
C ALA A 42 -0.09 1.27 -6.29
N ALA A 43 0.81 0.29 -6.26
CA ALA A 43 1.86 0.18 -5.26
C ALA A 43 2.87 1.32 -5.34
N LYS A 44 3.23 1.78 -6.55
CA LYS A 44 4.08 2.98 -6.76
C LYS A 44 3.41 4.24 -6.20
N VAL A 45 2.12 4.43 -6.47
CA VAL A 45 1.33 5.55 -5.91
C VAL A 45 1.27 5.48 -4.38
N LEU A 46 1.00 4.30 -3.81
CA LEU A 46 0.99 4.11 -2.37
C LEU A 46 2.36 4.40 -1.74
N LEU A 47 3.45 4.02 -2.39
CA LEU A 47 4.80 4.32 -1.93
C LEU A 47 5.11 5.83 -1.97
N TRP A 48 4.58 6.58 -2.94
CA TRP A 48 4.65 8.04 -2.91
C TRP A 48 3.96 8.62 -1.68
N PHE A 49 2.81 8.08 -1.29
CA PHE A 49 2.15 8.49 -0.04
C PHE A 49 2.99 8.16 1.20
N GLU A 50 3.69 7.03 1.23
CA GLU A 50 4.61 6.71 2.34
C GLU A 50 5.77 7.71 2.41
N ILE A 51 6.36 8.06 1.26
CA ILE A 51 7.44 9.05 1.18
C ILE A 51 6.94 10.42 1.68
N LEU A 52 5.73 10.83 1.29
CA LEU A 52 5.10 12.07 1.72
C LEU A 52 4.69 12.06 3.21
N ALA A 53 4.38 10.89 3.78
CA ALA A 53 4.00 10.76 5.18
C ALA A 53 5.14 11.15 6.13
N VAL A 54 6.39 10.86 5.76
CA VAL A 54 7.57 11.17 6.58
C VAL A 54 7.70 12.66 6.92
N PRO A 55 7.72 13.61 5.96
CA PRO A 55 7.78 15.03 6.28
C PRO A 55 6.52 15.52 7.03
N LEU A 56 5.35 14.92 6.80
CA LEU A 56 4.14 15.24 7.57
C LEU A 56 4.28 14.85 9.06
N TYR A 57 4.89 13.71 9.35
CA TYR A 57 5.19 13.31 10.73
C TYR A 57 6.16 14.29 11.40
N ILE A 58 7.17 14.76 10.66
CA ILE A 58 8.11 15.75 11.17
C ILE A 58 7.42 17.09 11.44
N LEU A 59 6.54 17.54 10.53
CA LEU A 59 5.90 18.85 10.64
C LEU A 59 4.84 18.92 11.76
N PHE A 60 4.05 17.86 11.95
CA PHE A 60 2.88 17.89 12.83
C PHE A 60 2.98 17.03 14.08
N LEU A 61 3.87 16.03 14.09
CA LEU A 61 3.92 15.01 15.15
C LEU A 61 5.27 14.96 15.89
N PHE A 62 6.20 15.85 15.54
CA PHE A 62 7.47 15.99 16.25
C PHE A 62 7.27 16.59 17.66
N PRO A 63 7.98 16.11 18.70
CA PRO A 63 9.02 15.07 18.70
C PRO A 63 8.51 13.65 18.93
N TRP A 64 7.21 13.49 19.22
CA TRP A 64 6.61 12.24 19.71
C TRP A 64 6.80 11.03 18.78
N TRP A 65 7.05 11.27 17.49
CA TRP A 65 7.18 10.23 16.46
C TRP A 65 8.60 9.95 15.97
N ILE A 66 9.63 10.58 16.57
CA ILE A 66 11.02 10.52 16.07
C ILE A 66 11.55 9.08 15.96
N ILE A 67 11.19 8.21 16.91
CA ILE A 67 11.64 6.81 16.96
C ILE A 67 11.07 5.99 15.79
N PHE A 68 9.91 6.37 15.25
CA PHE A 68 9.25 5.66 14.16
C PHE A 68 9.75 6.07 12.76
N ILE A 69 10.38 7.25 12.63
CA ILE A 69 10.85 7.75 11.33
C ILE A 69 11.91 6.82 10.73
N GLY A 70 12.89 6.40 11.53
CA GLY A 70 13.99 5.53 11.05
C GLY A 70 13.48 4.21 10.45
N PRO A 71 12.72 3.38 11.21
CA PRO A 71 12.13 2.16 10.70
C PRO A 71 11.25 2.36 9.46
N HIS A 72 10.48 3.45 9.40
CA HIS A 72 9.63 3.77 8.25
C HIS A 72 10.45 4.03 6.99
N LEU A 73 11.54 4.81 7.10
CA LEU A 73 12.46 5.05 6.00
C LEU A 73 13.11 3.77 5.48
N VAL A 74 13.48 2.84 6.38
CA VAL A 74 13.99 1.53 6.00
C VAL A 74 12.94 0.77 5.18
N ILE A 75 11.68 0.73 5.62
CA ILE A 75 10.60 0.08 4.87
C ILE A 75 10.42 0.70 3.48
N ILE A 76 10.47 2.03 3.36
CA ILE A 76 10.38 2.74 2.07
C ILE A 76 11.52 2.30 1.15
N ILE A 77 12.76 2.29 1.64
CA ILE A 77 13.94 1.89 0.86
C ILE A 77 13.83 0.44 0.38
N LEU A 78 13.40 -0.48 1.27
CA LEU A 78 13.20 -1.88 0.91
C LEU A 78 12.11 -2.04 -0.15
N THR A 79 11.05 -1.25 -0.06
CA THR A 79 9.94 -1.28 -1.03
C THR A 79 10.36 -0.72 -2.38
N LEU A 80 11.13 0.38 -2.41
CA LEU A 80 11.74 0.93 -3.62
C LEU A 80 12.60 -0.13 -4.33
N TYR A 81 13.47 -0.80 -3.57
CA TYR A 81 14.30 -1.88 -4.08
C TYR A 81 13.45 -3.03 -4.64
N ALA A 82 12.43 -3.47 -3.89
CA ALA A 82 11.55 -4.56 -4.28
C ALA A 82 10.77 -4.26 -5.57
N LEU A 83 10.27 -3.03 -5.73
CA LEU A 83 9.56 -2.58 -6.92
C LEU A 83 10.50 -2.42 -8.12
N LYS A 84 11.74 -1.92 -7.93
CA LYS A 84 12.70 -1.76 -9.03
C LYS A 84 13.21 -3.11 -9.55
N LYS A 85 13.51 -4.02 -8.65
CA LYS A 85 14.07 -5.35 -8.99
C LYS A 85 13.00 -6.42 -9.15
N GLU A 86 11.74 -6.05 -8.99
CA GLU A 86 10.57 -6.94 -9.03
C GLU A 86 10.75 -8.20 -8.16
N LYS A 87 11.30 -8.03 -6.95
CA LYS A 87 11.62 -9.15 -6.04
C LYS A 87 10.55 -9.32 -4.98
N HIS A 88 9.73 -10.37 -5.12
CA HIS A 88 8.65 -10.69 -4.17
C HIS A 88 9.11 -10.78 -2.70
N ARG A 89 10.29 -11.35 -2.42
CA ARG A 89 10.80 -11.50 -1.03
C ARG A 89 10.96 -10.17 -0.30
N TRP A 90 11.34 -9.12 -1.03
CA TRP A 90 11.57 -7.80 -0.46
C TRP A 90 10.30 -6.97 -0.30
N MET A 91 9.14 -7.49 -0.75
CA MET A 91 7.83 -6.90 -0.46
C MET A 91 7.29 -7.28 0.93
N TRP A 92 7.89 -8.25 1.64
CA TRP A 92 7.41 -8.68 2.96
C TRP A 92 7.41 -7.56 4.03
N PRO A 93 8.45 -6.72 4.15
CA PRO A 93 8.47 -5.65 5.14
C PRO A 93 7.28 -4.69 5.03
N ILE A 94 6.96 -4.23 3.81
CA ILE A 94 5.81 -3.34 3.60
C ILE A 94 4.47 -4.05 3.79
N ASN A 95 4.37 -5.33 3.42
CA ASN A 95 3.16 -6.12 3.67
C ASN A 95 2.91 -6.31 5.17
N LEU A 96 3.95 -6.63 5.95
CA LEU A 96 3.83 -6.78 7.40
C LEU A 96 3.49 -5.44 8.06
N TYR A 97 4.13 -4.36 7.62
CA TYR A 97 3.82 -3.02 8.09
C TYR A 97 2.36 -2.62 7.78
N ALA A 98 1.88 -2.91 6.57
CA ALA A 98 0.50 -2.64 6.18
C ALA A 98 -0.51 -3.48 6.97
N ALA A 99 -0.21 -4.76 7.18
CA ALA A 99 -1.05 -5.65 7.99
C ALA A 99 -1.11 -5.18 9.45
N PHE A 100 0.03 -4.77 10.01
CA PHE A 100 0.11 -4.21 11.37
C PHE A 100 -0.73 -2.93 11.50
N GLN A 101 -0.60 -1.97 10.57
CA GLN A 101 -1.39 -0.74 10.59
C GLN A 101 -2.88 -1.02 10.47
N PHE A 102 -3.28 -1.92 9.57
CA PHE A 102 -4.69 -2.31 9.43
C PHE A 102 -5.23 -2.96 10.71
N ALA A 103 -4.48 -3.90 11.30
CA ALA A 103 -4.87 -4.58 12.53
C ALA A 103 -5.00 -3.60 13.72
N LEU A 104 -4.02 -2.71 13.88
CA LEU A 104 -4.04 -1.68 14.92
C LEU A 104 -5.25 -0.75 14.75
N TRP A 105 -5.50 -0.31 13.52
CA TRP A 105 -6.66 0.53 13.21
C TRP A 105 -7.99 -0.20 13.47
N ALA A 106 -8.09 -1.48 13.10
CA ALA A 106 -9.27 -2.29 13.34
C ALA A 106 -9.57 -2.42 14.85
N ILE A 107 -8.54 -2.68 15.67
CA ILE A 107 -8.67 -2.74 17.14
C ILE A 107 -9.17 -1.41 17.68
N ILE A 108 -8.52 -0.29 17.31
CA ILE A 108 -8.91 1.05 17.75
C ILE A 108 -10.34 1.38 17.31
N THR A 109 -10.72 0.99 16.10
CA THR A 109 -12.06 1.21 15.54
C THR A 109 -13.11 0.46 16.34
N VAL A 110 -12.90 -0.83 16.62
CA VAL A 110 -13.83 -1.64 17.43
C VAL A 110 -14.03 -1.01 18.81
N LEU A 111 -12.93 -0.63 19.49
CA LEU A 111 -13.02 0.04 20.79
C LEU A 111 -13.83 1.34 20.71
N LYS A 112 -13.58 2.17 19.68
CA LYS A 112 -14.33 3.41 19.45
C LYS A 112 -15.82 3.17 19.18
N LEU A 113 -16.16 2.14 18.42
CA LEU A 113 -17.55 1.79 18.12
C LEU A 113 -18.29 1.28 19.37
N ILE A 114 -17.60 0.50 20.22
CA ILE A 114 -18.13 0.08 21.52
C ILE A 114 -18.42 1.32 22.38
N VAL A 115 -17.45 2.24 22.53
CA VAL A 115 -17.65 3.48 23.29
C VAL A 115 -18.81 4.30 22.70
N ALA A 116 -18.93 4.40 21.39
CA ALA A 116 -20.03 5.12 20.75
C ALA A 116 -21.43 4.55 21.09
N ILE A 117 -21.53 3.24 21.32
CA ILE A 117 -22.78 2.56 21.68
C ILE A 117 -23.11 2.75 23.17
N PHE A 118 -22.13 2.56 24.06
CA PHE A 118 -22.36 2.59 25.50
C PHE A 118 -22.28 3.98 26.13
N ASN A 119 -21.51 4.89 25.54
CA ASN A 119 -21.31 6.24 26.05
C ASN A 119 -21.05 7.22 24.90
N THR A 120 -22.14 7.64 24.26
CA THR A 120 -22.11 8.58 23.14
C THR A 120 -21.54 9.95 23.55
N ASP A 121 -21.73 10.39 24.79
CA ASP A 121 -21.14 11.62 25.33
C ASP A 121 -19.60 11.54 25.36
N ALA A 122 -19.05 10.45 25.90
CA ALA A 122 -17.61 10.21 25.92
C ALA A 122 -17.04 10.09 24.50
N PHE A 123 -17.76 9.43 23.59
CA PHE A 123 -17.37 9.35 22.18
C PHE A 123 -17.32 10.73 21.53
N LEU A 124 -18.34 11.57 21.68
CA LEU A 124 -18.36 12.92 21.14
C LEU A 124 -17.28 13.80 21.79
N SER A 125 -17.09 13.70 23.10
CA SER A 125 -16.03 14.43 23.81
C SER A 125 -14.64 14.05 23.34
N PHE A 126 -14.39 12.77 23.01
CA PHE A 126 -13.11 12.32 22.44
C PHE A 126 -12.78 13.05 21.12
N TYR A 127 -13.79 13.40 20.33
CA TYR A 127 -13.65 14.14 19.09
C TYR A 127 -13.85 15.66 19.25
N GLY A 128 -13.97 16.17 20.49
CA GLY A 128 -14.19 17.60 20.77
C GLY A 128 -15.60 18.11 20.45
N GLN A 129 -16.55 17.19 20.23
CA GLN A 129 -17.92 17.48 19.78
C GLN A 129 -18.97 17.31 20.90
N GLY A 130 -18.54 17.19 22.16
CA GLY A 130 -19.45 17.02 23.31
C GLY A 130 -20.28 18.26 23.67
N HIS A 131 -20.00 19.41 23.05
CA HIS A 131 -20.66 20.68 23.34
C HIS A 131 -21.99 20.88 22.61
N HIS A 132 -22.34 19.99 21.67
CA HIS A 132 -23.63 20.03 21.00
C HIS A 132 -24.70 19.39 21.87
N GLU A 133 -25.77 20.12 22.15
CA GLU A 133 -26.91 19.60 22.94
C GLU A 133 -28.01 18.99 22.06
N ASP A 134 -28.14 19.46 20.81
CA ASP A 134 -29.18 19.01 19.88
C ASP A 134 -28.98 17.55 19.44
N PHE A 135 -30.04 16.74 19.57
CA PHE A 135 -30.00 15.31 19.25
C PHE A 135 -29.66 15.04 17.78
N LEU A 136 -30.25 15.80 16.84
CA LEU A 136 -30.05 15.58 15.40
C LEU A 136 -28.63 15.95 14.98
N THR A 137 -28.10 17.06 15.49
CA THR A 137 -26.70 17.46 15.27
C THR A 137 -25.74 16.39 15.79
N ARG A 138 -25.94 15.91 17.02
CA ARG A 138 -25.11 14.86 17.61
C ARG A 138 -25.18 13.56 16.81
N ALA A 139 -26.37 13.12 16.41
CA ALA A 139 -26.55 11.91 15.61
C ALA A 139 -25.83 12.00 14.26
N MET A 140 -25.92 13.16 13.59
CA MET A 140 -25.23 13.42 12.33
C MET A 140 -23.71 13.36 12.49
N ILE A 141 -23.16 14.01 13.52
CA ILE A 141 -21.72 13.99 13.82
C ILE A 141 -21.24 12.56 14.07
N VAL A 142 -21.95 11.79 14.91
CA VAL A 142 -21.60 10.39 15.17
C VAL A 142 -21.62 9.57 13.88
N GLY A 143 -22.62 9.77 13.02
CA GLY A 143 -22.71 9.11 11.72
C GLY A 143 -21.51 9.43 10.82
N ILE A 144 -21.16 10.71 10.68
CA ILE A 144 -20.03 11.16 9.87
C ILE A 144 -18.71 10.61 10.40
N VAL A 145 -18.47 10.71 11.72
CA VAL A 145 -17.23 10.21 12.33
C VAL A 145 -17.09 8.71 12.12
N LYS A 146 -18.17 7.94 12.30
CA LYS A 146 -18.16 6.49 12.02
C LYS A 146 -17.84 6.20 10.56
N ALA A 147 -18.47 6.91 9.63
CA ALA A 147 -18.21 6.75 8.20
C ALA A 147 -16.73 7.04 7.85
N ILE A 148 -16.15 8.12 8.38
CA ILE A 148 -14.74 8.45 8.18
C ILE A 148 -13.83 7.36 8.76
N VAL A 149 -14.09 6.90 9.99
CA VAL A 149 -13.27 5.86 10.64
C VAL A 149 -13.29 4.55 9.85
N LEU A 150 -14.46 4.15 9.34
CA LEU A 150 -14.62 2.97 8.49
C LEU A 150 -13.94 3.17 7.12
N LEU A 151 -14.04 4.35 6.53
CA LEU A 151 -13.38 4.69 5.26
C LEU A 151 -11.86 4.57 5.38
N ILE A 152 -11.26 5.10 6.44
CA ILE A 152 -9.82 4.95 6.72
C ILE A 152 -9.45 3.46 6.84
N GLY A 153 -10.28 2.66 7.52
CA GLY A 153 -10.09 1.22 7.62
C GLY A 153 -10.13 0.53 6.24
N GLY A 154 -11.07 0.92 5.38
CA GLY A 154 -11.15 0.46 4.00
C GLY A 154 -9.91 0.81 3.18
N ILE A 155 -9.37 2.03 3.35
CA ILE A 155 -8.12 2.46 2.70
C ILE A 155 -6.94 1.61 3.17
N PHE A 156 -6.81 1.34 4.47
CA PHE A 156 -5.74 0.47 4.98
C PHE A 156 -5.86 -0.97 4.49
N PHE A 157 -7.08 -1.52 4.43
CA PHE A 157 -7.31 -2.84 3.86
C PHE A 157 -6.97 -2.89 2.37
N TRP A 158 -7.37 -1.87 1.60
CA TRP A 158 -7.04 -1.75 0.19
C TRP A 158 -5.53 -1.67 -0.02
N ARG A 159 -4.83 -0.84 0.76
CA ARG A 159 -3.37 -0.72 0.73
C ARG A 159 -2.68 -2.06 1.00
N LEU A 160 -3.12 -2.81 2.02
CA LEU A 160 -2.61 -4.15 2.29
C LEU A 160 -2.83 -5.09 1.09
N THR A 161 -4.02 -5.05 0.49
CA THR A 161 -4.36 -5.87 -0.68
C THR A 161 -3.45 -5.54 -1.86
N VAL A 162 -3.20 -4.27 -2.16
CA VAL A 162 -2.33 -3.85 -3.27
C VAL A 162 -0.90 -4.37 -3.08
N PHE A 163 -0.30 -4.21 -1.90
CA PHE A 163 1.07 -4.68 -1.67
C PHE A 163 1.16 -6.21 -1.66
N HIS A 164 0.13 -6.91 -1.17
CA HIS A 164 0.10 -8.36 -1.15
C HIS A 164 -0.06 -8.94 -2.56
N THR A 165 -0.95 -8.36 -3.36
CA THR A 165 -1.13 -8.76 -4.76
C THR A 165 0.08 -8.41 -5.60
N THR A 166 0.75 -7.27 -5.34
CA THR A 166 2.03 -6.94 -6.00
C THR A 166 3.12 -7.97 -5.67
N ARG A 167 3.18 -8.44 -4.41
CA ARG A 167 4.08 -9.53 -4.03
C ARG A 167 3.77 -10.81 -4.81
N LYS A 168 2.50 -11.20 -4.89
CA LYS A 168 2.04 -12.37 -5.65
C LYS A 168 2.36 -12.24 -7.14
N TYR A 169 2.15 -11.05 -7.71
CA TYR A 169 2.51 -10.75 -9.10
C TYR A 169 4.01 -10.95 -9.34
N PHE A 170 4.89 -10.46 -8.46
CA PHE A 170 6.34 -10.69 -8.58
C PHE A 170 6.76 -12.15 -8.33
N GLU A 171 6.00 -12.88 -7.52
CA GLU A 171 6.19 -14.32 -7.28
C GLU A 171 5.84 -15.11 -8.54
N ALA A 172 4.64 -14.87 -9.09
CA ALA A 172 4.17 -15.46 -10.33
C ALA A 172 5.02 -15.05 -11.54
N LYS A 173 5.48 -13.79 -11.64
CA LYS A 173 6.42 -13.36 -12.68
C LYS A 173 7.74 -14.10 -12.56
N ALA A 174 8.26 -14.33 -11.34
CA ALA A 174 9.51 -15.06 -11.15
C ALA A 174 9.38 -16.56 -11.49
N GLU A 175 8.20 -17.15 -11.25
CA GLU A 175 7.89 -18.55 -11.58
C GLU A 175 7.55 -18.72 -13.07
N GLY A 176 6.78 -17.80 -13.64
CA GLY A 176 6.35 -17.80 -15.05
C GLY A 176 7.45 -17.34 -16.01
N ALA A 177 8.31 -16.39 -15.62
CA ALA A 177 9.51 -16.04 -16.39
C ALA A 177 10.60 -17.14 -16.35
N ALA A 178 10.39 -18.23 -15.59
CA ALA A 178 11.25 -19.41 -15.66
C ALA A 178 11.04 -20.25 -16.94
N PHE A 179 10.03 -19.95 -17.77
CA PHE A 179 9.89 -20.45 -19.14
C PHE A 179 9.42 -19.29 -20.05
N PRO A 180 10.32 -18.76 -20.90
CA PRO A 180 10.73 -19.49 -22.09
C PRO A 180 12.21 -19.87 -22.03
N THR A 181 12.44 -21.19 -22.12
CA THR A 181 13.62 -21.77 -22.76
C THR A 181 13.99 -21.01 -24.02
N GLU A 182 15.28 -20.92 -24.33
CA GLU A 182 15.87 -20.47 -25.60
C GLU A 182 15.44 -21.30 -26.84
N ALA A 183 14.18 -21.72 -26.90
CA ALA A 183 13.64 -22.71 -27.82
C ALA A 183 12.35 -22.25 -28.53
N GLU A 184 12.07 -20.96 -28.63
CA GLU A 184 11.34 -20.43 -29.78
C GLU A 184 12.34 -20.00 -30.84
N THR A 185 12.93 -21.06 -31.38
CA THR A 185 13.83 -21.17 -32.49
C THR A 185 13.41 -20.31 -33.69
N GLY A 186 14.33 -19.49 -34.18
CA GLY A 186 14.36 -18.96 -35.56
C GLY A 186 14.38 -20.03 -36.66
N VAL A 187 14.14 -21.30 -36.33
CA VAL A 187 14.02 -22.44 -37.25
C VAL A 187 12.60 -22.52 -37.82
N GLU A 188 11.56 -22.11 -37.09
CA GLU A 188 10.18 -22.13 -37.60
C GLU A 188 9.91 -21.06 -38.67
N LYS A 189 10.68 -19.97 -38.65
CA LYS A 189 10.64 -18.91 -39.67
C LYS A 189 11.35 -19.31 -40.98
N LEU A 190 12.16 -20.38 -40.97
CA LEU A 190 12.85 -20.93 -42.14
C LEU A 190 12.09 -22.09 -42.80
N MET A 191 11.03 -22.62 -42.17
CA MET A 191 10.25 -23.75 -42.68
C MET A 191 8.93 -23.37 -43.36
N ARG A 192 8.62 -22.07 -43.50
CA ARG A 192 7.49 -21.64 -44.34
C ARG A 192 7.98 -21.46 -45.78
N PRO A 193 7.45 -22.22 -46.76
CA PRO A 193 7.68 -21.90 -48.16
C PRO A 193 7.01 -20.56 -48.47
N THR A 194 7.75 -19.71 -49.21
CA THR A 194 7.25 -18.50 -49.89
C THR A 194 6.05 -18.77 -50.77
#